data_AF-A0A924D929-F1
#
_entry.id   AF-A0A924D929-F1
#
_cell.length_a   1.000
_cell.length_b   1.000
_cell.length_c   1.000
_cell.angle_alpha   90.00
_cell.angle_beta   90.00
_cell.angle_gamma   90.00
#
_symmetry.space_group_name_H-M   'P 1'
#
loop_
_entity.id
_entity.type
_entity.pdbx_description
1 polymer ?
#
loop_
_entity_poly.entity_id
_entity_poly.type
_entity_poly.pdbx_seq_one_letter_code
_entity_poly.pdbx_strand_id
1 'polypeptide(L)'
;MTNSKTRLLTTELNSTSRRRREKALDQIRAMPHGQAVKTIARLASIRPVARLYPSKQIVFRATAGLFLVLLTLIVAPDGNSLGNLIREAALSLYLVGIGYVAFNLVAKYRSPWVYPLLTEYEDGRLVAPVLKMLRYPYKPSTKMLEASLLQNLPHLTYKLALSMSTAERVALRELTRNHLSSLRLITLEALLRIEDTEAIPLIARLLKHETDPKVRAVAEDCLYKLRAIQDRKAEGNVLLRPSNDTTGETTLLRVAHAVATEEEQQLLRPGSGSERS
;
A
#
# COMPACT_ATOMS: atom_id res chain seq x y z
N MET A 1 0.78 -17.53 18.15
CA MET A 1 2.10 -17.06 18.63
C MET A 1 2.85 -16.10 17.69
N THR A 2 2.46 -15.91 16.43
CA THR A 2 3.19 -15.04 15.47
C THR A 2 3.14 -13.54 15.79
N ASN A 3 2.09 -13.05 16.47
CA ASN A 3 1.95 -11.63 16.78
C ASN A 3 2.96 -11.10 17.82
N SER A 4 3.37 -11.90 18.81
CA SER A 4 4.34 -11.45 19.83
C SER A 4 5.74 -11.28 19.24
N LYS A 5 6.21 -12.25 18.43
CA LYS A 5 7.51 -12.16 17.75
C LYS A 5 7.57 -10.96 16.81
N THR A 6 6.51 -10.68 16.05
CA THR A 6 6.48 -9.48 15.20
C THR A 6 6.51 -8.19 16.00
N ARG A 7 5.88 -8.13 17.18
CA ARG A 7 5.94 -6.95 18.05
C ARG A 7 7.34 -6.74 18.62
N LEU A 8 8.01 -7.80 19.06
CA LEU A 8 9.39 -7.72 19.54
C LEU A 8 10.36 -7.25 18.44
N LEU A 9 10.23 -7.79 17.22
CA LEU A 9 11.03 -7.32 16.09
C LEU A 9 10.76 -5.85 15.78
N THR A 10 9.49 -5.41 15.84
CA THR A 10 9.17 -3.99 15.65
C THR A 10 9.79 -3.12 16.74
N THR A 11 9.80 -3.54 18.00
CA THR A 11 10.40 -2.73 19.08
C THR A 11 11.93 -2.70 18.96
N GLU A 12 12.57 -3.80 18.59
CA GLU A 12 14.02 -3.87 18.36
C GLU A 12 14.46 -3.04 17.16
N LEU A 13 13.74 -3.11 16.04
CA LEU A 13 14.03 -2.31 14.84
C LEU A 13 13.82 -0.81 15.08
N ASN A 14 12.88 -0.44 15.96
CA ASN A 14 12.66 0.94 16.36
C ASN A 14 13.61 1.41 17.48
N SER A 15 14.45 0.54 18.03
CA SER A 15 15.41 0.94 19.04
C SER A 15 16.45 1.91 18.46
N THR A 16 17.01 2.81 19.28
CA THR A 16 18.10 3.71 18.87
C THR A 16 19.44 2.98 18.71
N SER A 17 19.55 1.76 19.24
CA SER A 17 20.78 0.96 19.21
C SER A 17 21.00 0.30 17.85
N ARG A 18 22.07 0.68 17.15
CA ARG A 18 22.51 0.06 15.89
C ARG A 18 22.64 -1.46 15.99
N ARG A 19 23.25 -1.97 17.08
CA ARG A 19 23.45 -3.41 17.30
C ARG A 19 22.13 -4.19 17.40
N ARG A 20 21.11 -3.62 18.05
CA ARG A 20 19.78 -4.27 18.14
C ARG A 20 19.08 -4.31 16.79
N ARG A 21 19.25 -3.26 15.98
CA ARG A 21 18.73 -3.23 14.61
C ARG A 21 19.41 -4.29 13.74
N GLU A 22 20.74 -4.36 13.73
CA GLU A 22 21.48 -5.36 12.95
C GLU A 22 21.05 -6.78 13.32
N LYS A 23 20.94 -7.11 14.62
CA LYS A 23 20.41 -8.41 15.06
C LYS A 23 18.98 -8.69 14.55
N ALA A 24 18.10 -7.69 14.55
CA ALA A 24 16.74 -7.87 14.05
C ALA A 24 16.71 -8.03 12.52
N LEU A 25 17.61 -7.36 11.78
CA LEU A 25 17.78 -7.56 10.34
C LEU A 25 18.29 -8.97 10.02
N ASP A 26 19.27 -9.46 10.76
CA ASP A 26 19.79 -10.82 10.62
C ASP A 26 18.72 -11.86 10.94
N GLN A 27 17.87 -11.60 11.96
CA GLN A 27 16.72 -12.45 12.23
C GLN A 27 15.71 -12.46 11.08
N ILE A 28 15.46 -11.32 10.42
CA ILE A 28 14.56 -11.27 9.24
C ILE A 28 15.18 -12.03 8.07
N ARG A 29 16.49 -11.87 7.82
CA ARG A 29 17.23 -12.61 6.78
C ARG A 29 17.23 -14.12 7.00
N ALA A 30 17.25 -14.55 8.26
CA ALA A 30 17.17 -15.96 8.62
C ALA A 30 15.74 -16.56 8.52
N MET A 31 14.70 -15.75 8.27
CA MET A 31 13.34 -16.28 8.11
C MET A 31 13.11 -16.90 6.73
N PRO A 32 12.19 -17.87 6.61
CA PRO A 32 11.72 -18.33 5.30
C PRO A 32 11.21 -17.14 4.48
N HIS A 33 11.54 -17.10 3.19
CA HIS A 33 11.28 -15.96 2.30
C HIS A 33 9.84 -15.40 2.40
N GLY A 34 8.83 -16.27 2.38
CA GLY A 34 7.42 -15.85 2.52
C GLY A 34 7.07 -15.21 3.86
N GLN A 35 7.75 -15.60 4.95
CA GLN A 35 7.58 -14.96 6.26
C GLN A 35 8.33 -13.63 6.33
N ALA A 36 9.56 -13.55 5.81
CA ALA A 36 10.34 -12.33 5.73
C ALA A 36 9.56 -11.23 4.99
N VAL A 37 9.06 -11.52 3.79
CA VAL A 37 8.26 -10.59 2.99
C VAL A 37 7.00 -10.14 3.73
N LYS A 38 6.29 -11.05 4.40
CA LYS A 38 5.10 -10.70 5.20
C LYS A 38 5.46 -9.80 6.37
N THR A 39 6.58 -10.04 7.05
CA THR A 39 7.05 -9.18 8.15
C THR A 39 7.49 -7.80 7.65
N ILE A 40 8.22 -7.72 6.53
CA ILE A 40 8.62 -6.46 5.90
C ILE A 40 7.40 -5.68 5.43
N ALA A 41 6.44 -6.32 4.75
CA ALA A 41 5.19 -5.70 4.34
C ALA A 41 4.37 -5.21 5.55
N ARG A 42 4.38 -5.95 6.67
CA ARG A 42 3.75 -5.51 7.91
C ARG A 42 4.47 -4.30 8.50
N LEU A 43 5.80 -4.32 8.57
CA LEU A 43 6.63 -3.22 9.04
C LEU A 43 6.43 -1.96 8.20
N ALA A 44 6.36 -2.10 6.89
CA ALA A 44 6.09 -1.05 5.92
C ALA A 44 4.65 -0.52 5.99
N SER A 45 3.68 -1.39 6.30
CA SER A 45 2.27 -1.03 6.35
C SER A 45 1.82 -0.45 7.69
N ILE A 46 2.60 -0.63 8.77
CA ILE A 46 2.45 0.12 10.02
C ILE A 46 2.48 1.59 9.62
N ARG A 47 1.28 2.19 9.59
CA ARG A 47 1.10 3.57 9.17
C ARG A 47 2.13 4.37 9.98
N PRO A 48 3.03 5.14 9.33
CA PRO A 48 3.62 6.24 10.08
C PRO A 48 2.40 6.97 10.66
N VAL A 49 2.38 7.19 11.98
CA VAL A 49 1.29 7.91 12.62
C VAL A 49 1.39 9.34 12.11
N ALA A 50 0.85 9.52 10.91
CA ALA A 50 0.92 10.70 10.11
C ALA A 50 -0.31 11.50 10.50
N ARG A 51 -0.22 12.18 11.64
CA ARG A 51 -0.92 13.44 11.77
C ARG A 51 0.00 14.44 12.42
N LEU A 52 0.04 15.58 11.72
CA LEU A 52 0.72 16.81 12.03
C LEU A 52 2.23 16.71 11.81
N TYR A 53 2.62 16.93 10.56
CA TYR A 53 3.87 17.60 10.25
C TYR A 53 3.95 18.88 11.10
N PRO A 54 5.10 19.22 11.73
CA PRO A 54 5.31 20.58 12.13
C PRO A 54 5.37 21.36 10.81
N SER A 55 4.28 22.04 10.46
CA SER A 55 4.43 23.18 9.57
C SER A 55 5.51 24.07 10.19
N LYS A 56 6.23 24.88 9.39
CA LYS A 56 7.18 25.86 9.97
C LYS A 56 6.55 26.67 11.12
N GLN A 57 5.22 26.83 11.07
CA GLN A 57 4.43 27.44 12.13
C GLN A 57 4.44 26.69 13.46
N ILE A 58 4.57 25.37 13.52
CA ILE A 58 4.59 24.63 14.79
C ILE A 58 5.98 24.69 15.44
N VAL A 59 7.07 24.64 14.66
CA VAL A 59 8.41 24.93 15.20
C VAL A 59 8.43 26.38 15.73
N PHE A 60 7.89 27.32 14.94
CA PHE A 60 7.76 28.72 15.35
C PHE A 60 6.90 28.90 16.60
N ARG A 61 5.76 28.19 16.70
CA ARG A 61 4.88 28.23 17.88
C ARG A 61 5.53 27.59 19.10
N ALA A 62 6.32 26.53 18.94
CA ALA A 62 7.07 25.91 20.04
C ALA A 62 8.18 26.84 20.54
N THR A 63 8.92 27.50 19.64
CA THR A 63 9.95 28.48 20.02
C THR A 63 9.35 29.75 20.61
N ALA A 64 8.23 30.23 20.07
CA ALA A 64 7.50 31.38 20.59
C ALA A 64 6.86 31.07 21.97
N GLY A 65 6.35 29.86 22.16
CA GLY A 65 5.85 29.38 23.45
C GLY A 65 6.97 29.33 24.51
N LEU A 66 8.14 28.80 24.16
CA LEU A 66 9.31 28.82 25.04
C LEU A 66 9.75 30.25 25.39
N PHE A 67 9.70 31.16 24.42
CA PHE A 67 10.01 32.58 24.64
C PHE A 67 9.00 33.25 25.58
N LEU A 68 7.70 32.98 25.41
CA LEU A 68 6.64 33.47 26.32
C LEU A 68 6.79 32.94 27.74
N VAL A 69 7.14 31.65 27.91
CA VAL A 69 7.41 31.04 29.23
C VAL A 69 8.60 31.72 29.91
N LEU A 70 9.68 31.99 29.17
CA LEU A 70 10.84 32.72 29.69
C LEU A 70 10.48 34.15 30.08
N LEU A 71 9.65 34.81 29.28
CA LEU A 71 9.23 36.19 29.52
C LEU A 71 8.32 36.31 30.76
N THR A 72 7.41 35.36 30.99
CA THR A 72 6.58 35.34 32.21
C THR A 72 7.40 35.04 33.45
N LEU A 73 8.45 34.21 33.35
CA LEU A 73 9.41 33.94 34.43
C LEU A 73 10.20 35.19 34.86
N ILE A 74 10.44 36.13 33.94
CA ILE A 74 11.19 37.37 34.22
C ILE A 74 10.27 38.45 34.83
N VAL A 75 9.00 38.51 34.39
CA VAL A 75 8.11 39.66 34.67
C VAL A 75 7.23 39.49 35.91
N ALA A 76 7.02 38.27 36.41
CA ALA A 76 6.10 38.01 37.53
C ALA A 76 6.85 37.65 38.83
N PRO A 77 7.20 38.62 39.70
CA PRO A 77 7.67 38.34 41.05
C PRO A 77 6.54 37.78 41.93
N ASP A 78 6.91 36.89 42.84
CA ASP A 78 6.02 36.03 43.63
C ASP A 78 4.95 36.82 44.41
N GLY A 79 3.67 36.42 44.29
CA GLY A 79 2.61 36.87 45.20
C GLY A 79 1.18 36.90 44.64
N ASN A 80 0.99 37.03 43.33
CA ASN A 80 -0.35 37.18 42.75
C ASN A 80 -0.89 35.85 42.19
N SER A 81 -2.10 35.47 42.62
CA SER A 81 -2.82 34.25 42.17
C SER A 81 -2.96 34.16 40.65
N LEU A 82 -3.10 35.31 39.98
CA LEU A 82 -3.16 35.40 38.51
C LEU A 82 -1.85 34.98 37.84
N GLY A 83 -0.70 35.28 38.45
CA GLY A 83 0.62 34.89 37.94
C GLY A 83 0.84 33.37 37.94
N ASN A 84 0.36 32.70 38.99
CA ASN A 84 0.43 31.24 39.10
C ASN A 84 -0.40 30.54 38.01
N LEU A 85 -1.60 31.04 37.72
CA LEU A 85 -2.48 30.48 36.69
C LEU A 85 -1.89 30.62 35.27
N ILE A 86 -1.26 31.77 34.99
CA ILE A 86 -0.55 31.99 33.71
C ILE A 86 0.66 31.06 33.58
N ARG A 87 1.41 30.84 34.67
CA ARG A 87 2.56 29.94 34.70
C ARG A 87 2.17 28.48 34.43
N GLU A 88 1.09 28.00 35.03
CA GLU A 88 0.59 26.63 34.79
C GLU A 88 0.10 26.44 33.35
N ALA A 89 -0.65 27.41 32.81
CA ALA A 89 -1.09 27.37 31.41
C ALA A 89 0.11 27.33 30.44
N ALA A 90 1.13 28.15 30.68
CA ALA A 90 2.33 28.20 29.86
C ALA A 90 3.15 26.90 29.91
N LEU A 91 3.27 26.27 31.09
CA LEU A 91 3.91 24.96 31.26
C LEU A 91 3.17 23.84 30.51
N SER A 92 1.83 23.84 30.56
CA SER A 92 1.02 22.83 29.85
C SER A 92 1.20 22.93 28.33
N LEU A 93 1.19 24.15 27.77
CA LEU A 93 1.44 24.41 26.36
C LEU A 93 2.85 24.00 25.95
N TYR A 94 3.84 24.25 26.80
CA TYR A 94 5.23 23.86 26.56
C TYR A 94 5.41 22.34 26.52
N LEU A 95 4.80 21.60 27.47
CA LEU A 95 4.85 20.14 27.49
C LEU A 95 4.17 19.51 26.27
N VAL A 96 3.03 20.06 25.83
CA VAL A 96 2.37 19.64 24.57
C VAL A 96 3.30 19.91 23.38
N GLY A 97 3.98 21.06 23.36
CA GLY A 97 4.97 21.40 22.34
C GLY A 97 6.15 20.42 22.28
N ILE A 98 6.75 20.07 23.43
CA ILE A 98 7.85 19.09 23.49
C ILE A 98 7.37 17.71 23.07
N GLY A 99 6.24 17.24 23.60
CA GLY A 99 5.69 15.93 23.25
C GLY A 99 5.45 15.81 21.76
N TYR A 100 4.96 16.89 21.15
CA TYR A 100 4.75 17.00 19.72
C TYR A 100 6.06 17.00 18.90
N VAL A 101 7.09 17.73 19.33
CA VAL A 101 8.42 17.74 18.68
C VAL A 101 9.10 16.39 18.81
N ALA A 102 9.08 15.78 19.99
CA ALA A 102 9.63 14.45 20.24
C ALA A 102 8.92 13.38 19.39
N PHE A 103 7.60 13.43 19.29
CA PHE A 103 6.81 12.56 18.43
C PHE A 103 7.22 12.68 16.95
N ASN A 104 7.42 13.92 16.47
CA ASN A 104 7.87 14.17 15.10
C ASN A 104 9.32 13.74 14.85
N LEU A 105 10.22 13.92 15.82
CA LEU A 105 11.59 13.40 15.75
C LEU A 105 11.58 11.87 15.67
N VAL A 106 10.80 11.20 16.52
CA VAL A 106 10.64 9.73 16.50
C VAL A 106 10.08 9.28 15.15
N ALA A 107 9.13 10.00 14.56
CA ALA A 107 8.61 9.72 13.22
C ALA A 107 9.68 9.90 12.13
N LYS A 108 10.52 10.96 12.24
CA LYS A 108 11.63 11.26 11.31
C LYS A 108 12.72 10.16 11.30
N TYR A 109 13.02 9.59 12.46
CA TYR A 109 14.06 8.56 12.60
C TYR A 109 13.59 7.13 12.30
N ARG A 110 12.29 6.90 12.04
CA ARG A 110 11.71 5.55 12.09
C ARG A 110 11.95 4.67 10.85
N SER A 111 12.39 5.17 9.69
CA SER A 111 12.34 4.36 8.46
C SER A 111 13.54 4.28 7.52
N PRO A 112 14.74 4.86 7.74
CA PRO A 112 15.84 4.73 6.76
C PRO A 112 16.33 3.28 6.59
N TRP A 113 16.11 2.42 7.57
CA TRP A 113 16.59 1.03 7.57
C TRP A 113 15.69 0.05 6.79
N VAL A 114 14.45 0.43 6.46
CA VAL A 114 13.54 -0.45 5.71
C VAL A 114 13.91 -0.48 4.23
N TYR A 115 14.49 0.59 3.69
CA TYR A 115 14.81 0.71 2.26
C TYR A 115 15.86 -0.30 1.77
N PRO A 116 16.99 -0.51 2.48
CA PRO A 116 17.96 -1.54 2.07
C PRO A 116 17.38 -2.95 2.05
N LEU A 117 16.47 -3.26 2.98
CA LEU A 117 15.76 -4.53 2.96
C LEU A 117 14.84 -4.64 1.75
N LEU A 118 14.11 -3.58 1.40
CA LEU A 118 13.21 -3.59 0.24
C LEU A 118 13.94 -3.78 -1.10
N THR A 119 15.24 -3.46 -1.16
CA THR A 119 16.10 -3.71 -2.34
C THR A 119 16.77 -5.08 -2.30
N GLU A 120 16.81 -5.74 -1.14
CA GLU A 120 17.43 -7.08 -0.98
C GLU A 120 16.49 -8.20 -1.41
N TYR A 121 15.17 -7.97 -1.38
CA TYR A 121 14.16 -8.96 -1.73
C TYR A 121 13.49 -8.63 -3.08
N GLU A 122 13.53 -9.61 -3.99
CA GLU A 122 12.83 -9.58 -5.29
C GLU A 122 11.48 -10.29 -5.18
N ASP A 123 10.48 -9.61 -4.61
CA ASP A 123 9.12 -10.15 -4.50
C ASP A 123 8.09 -9.10 -4.93
N GLY A 124 7.23 -9.47 -5.88
CA GLY A 124 6.12 -8.64 -6.34
C GLY A 124 5.16 -8.21 -5.22
N ARG A 125 5.13 -8.91 -4.08
CA ARG A 125 4.36 -8.54 -2.88
C ARG A 125 4.84 -7.25 -2.23
N LEU A 126 6.09 -6.84 -2.47
CA LEU A 126 6.67 -5.62 -1.92
C LEU A 126 6.20 -4.37 -2.68
N VAL A 127 5.68 -4.53 -3.90
CA VAL A 127 5.21 -3.41 -4.74
C VAL A 127 4.14 -2.57 -4.01
N ALA A 128 3.14 -3.21 -3.40
CA ALA A 128 2.07 -2.48 -2.70
C ALA A 128 2.59 -1.65 -1.50
N PRO A 129 3.37 -2.22 -0.56
CA PRO A 129 4.03 -1.44 0.49
C PRO A 129 4.90 -0.29 -0.03
N VAL A 130 5.67 -0.52 -1.09
CA VAL A 130 6.56 0.50 -1.68
C VAL A 130 5.76 1.63 -2.33
N LEU A 131 4.69 1.31 -3.07
CA LEU A 131 3.75 2.30 -3.60
C LEU A 131 3.09 3.13 -2.50
N LYS A 132 2.71 2.48 -1.40
CA LYS A 132 2.17 3.17 -0.22
C LYS A 132 3.20 4.12 0.39
N MET A 133 4.48 3.73 0.43
CA MET A 133 5.57 4.60 0.88
C MET A 133 5.72 5.82 -0.02
N LEU A 134 5.64 5.64 -1.34
CA LEU A 134 5.81 6.72 -2.32
C LEU A 134 4.71 7.79 -2.22
N ARG A 135 3.51 7.43 -1.76
CA ARG A 135 2.41 8.38 -1.55
C ARG A 135 2.58 9.29 -0.33
N TYR A 136 3.45 8.92 0.62
CA TYR A 136 3.62 9.76 1.80
C TYR A 136 4.42 11.03 1.46
N PRO A 137 4.01 12.20 1.97
CA PRO A 137 4.67 13.47 1.68
C PRO A 137 6.09 13.54 2.28
N TYR A 138 6.36 12.71 3.28
CA TYR A 138 7.71 12.50 3.77
C TYR A 138 8.46 11.76 2.68
N LYS A 139 9.32 12.48 1.94
CA LYS A 139 10.18 11.92 0.90
C LYS A 139 11.39 11.27 1.57
N PRO A 140 11.40 9.95 1.87
CA PRO A 140 12.68 9.27 1.91
C PRO A 140 13.36 9.42 0.54
N SER A 141 14.60 8.96 0.44
CA SER A 141 15.32 8.84 -0.83
C SER A 141 14.40 8.23 -1.91
N THR A 142 13.79 9.08 -2.75
CA THR A 142 12.86 8.64 -3.80
C THR A 142 13.59 7.69 -4.73
N LYS A 143 14.88 7.92 -4.94
CA LYS A 143 15.80 7.06 -5.69
C LYS A 143 15.83 5.62 -5.18
N MET A 144 15.82 5.38 -3.85
CA MET A 144 15.82 4.01 -3.31
C MET A 144 14.49 3.31 -3.51
N LEU A 145 13.38 4.04 -3.34
CA LEU A 145 12.04 3.49 -3.61
C LEU A 145 11.87 3.19 -5.10
N GLU A 146 12.34 4.09 -5.97
CA GLU A 146 12.33 3.92 -7.42
C GLU A 146 13.19 2.73 -7.84
N ALA A 147 14.38 2.55 -7.26
CA ALA A 147 15.22 1.37 -7.49
C ALA A 147 14.51 0.07 -7.06
N SER A 148 13.88 0.06 -5.89
CA SER A 148 13.10 -1.09 -5.43
C SER A 148 11.90 -1.37 -6.34
N LEU A 149 11.21 -0.34 -6.85
CA LEU A 149 10.13 -0.51 -7.82
C LEU A 149 10.62 -1.07 -9.16
N LEU A 150 11.74 -0.56 -9.67
CA LEU A 150 12.36 -1.05 -10.91
C LEU A 150 12.66 -2.55 -10.82
N GLN A 151 13.14 -3.01 -9.67
CA GLN A 151 13.47 -4.41 -9.42
C GLN A 151 12.22 -5.28 -9.19
N ASN A 152 11.20 -4.78 -8.47
CA ASN A 152 10.07 -5.61 -8.02
C ASN A 152 8.85 -5.62 -8.98
N LEU A 153 8.66 -4.58 -9.80
CA LEU A 153 7.53 -4.49 -10.74
C LEU A 153 7.50 -5.59 -11.80
N PRO A 154 8.64 -6.06 -12.35
CA PRO A 154 8.67 -7.22 -13.26
C PRO A 154 8.07 -8.50 -12.65
N HIS A 155 8.07 -8.62 -11.32
CA HIS A 155 7.53 -9.77 -10.60
C HIS A 155 6.06 -9.60 -10.17
N LEU A 156 5.42 -8.47 -10.51
CA LEU A 156 4.02 -8.23 -10.18
C LEU A 156 3.13 -9.15 -11.02
N THR A 157 2.45 -10.11 -10.38
CA THR A 157 1.51 -11.02 -11.05
C THR A 157 0.06 -10.55 -10.92
N TYR A 158 -0.82 -11.01 -11.82
CA TYR A 158 -2.26 -10.70 -11.77
C TYR A 158 -2.89 -11.04 -10.41
N LYS A 159 -2.54 -12.21 -9.82
CA LYS A 159 -3.04 -12.62 -8.49
C LYS A 159 -2.65 -11.65 -7.39
N LEU A 160 -1.43 -11.10 -7.44
CA LEU A 160 -0.99 -10.09 -6.47
C LEU A 160 -1.72 -8.77 -6.68
N ALA A 161 -1.96 -8.37 -7.92
CA ALA A 161 -2.72 -7.17 -8.25
C ALA A 161 -4.17 -7.23 -7.73
N LEU A 162 -4.80 -8.41 -7.69
CA LEU A 162 -6.11 -8.60 -7.05
C LEU A 162 -6.10 -8.30 -5.55
N SER A 163 -4.97 -8.50 -4.87
CA SER A 163 -4.83 -8.17 -3.44
C SER A 163 -4.51 -6.69 -3.18
N MET A 164 -4.16 -5.93 -4.22
CA MET A 164 -3.87 -4.50 -4.09
C MET A 164 -5.15 -3.70 -3.88
N SER A 165 -5.09 -2.74 -2.96
CA SER A 165 -6.15 -1.76 -2.77
C SER A 165 -6.30 -0.83 -3.97
N THR A 166 -7.49 -0.23 -4.12
CA THR A 166 -7.75 0.80 -5.14
C THR A 166 -6.75 1.96 -5.05
N ALA A 167 -6.40 2.35 -3.83
CA ALA A 167 -5.39 3.36 -3.50
C ALA A 167 -3.98 3.02 -4.02
N GLU A 168 -3.58 1.74 -4.00
CA GLU A 168 -2.29 1.29 -4.51
C GLU A 168 -2.30 1.16 -6.03
N ARG A 169 -3.41 0.72 -6.63
CA ARG A 169 -3.57 0.70 -8.10
C ARG A 169 -3.52 2.10 -8.71
N VAL A 170 -4.18 3.08 -8.09
CA VAL A 170 -4.09 4.48 -8.51
C VAL A 170 -2.63 4.96 -8.46
N ALA A 171 -1.90 4.65 -7.38
CA ALA A 171 -0.49 5.02 -7.27
C ALA A 171 0.39 4.35 -8.34
N LEU A 172 0.12 3.07 -8.65
CA LEU A 172 0.80 2.36 -9.74
C LEU A 172 0.55 3.07 -11.08
N ARG A 173 -0.67 3.50 -11.36
CA ARG A 173 -0.97 4.25 -12.59
C ARG A 173 -0.30 5.63 -12.60
N GLU A 174 -0.22 6.31 -11.46
CA GLU A 174 0.48 7.59 -11.35
C GLU A 174 1.99 7.48 -11.65
N LEU A 175 2.61 6.30 -11.45
CA LEU A 175 4.00 6.06 -11.84
C LEU A 175 4.25 6.21 -13.34
N THR A 176 3.22 6.09 -14.19
CA THR A 176 3.35 6.39 -15.63
C THR A 176 3.74 7.83 -15.92
N ARG A 177 3.60 8.74 -14.94
CA ARG A 177 4.02 10.15 -15.04
C ARG A 177 5.34 10.43 -14.32
N ASN A 178 6.04 9.39 -13.85
CA ASN A 178 7.32 9.58 -13.17
C ASN A 178 8.37 10.12 -14.17
N HIS A 179 9.28 10.95 -13.69
CA HIS A 179 10.38 11.52 -14.47
C HIS A 179 11.33 10.48 -15.10
N LEU A 180 11.50 9.31 -14.46
CA LEU A 180 12.38 8.24 -14.95
C LEU A 180 11.71 7.42 -16.06
N SER A 181 12.25 7.46 -17.28
CA SER A 181 11.71 6.71 -18.41
C SER A 181 11.73 5.19 -18.19
N SER A 182 12.78 4.65 -17.57
CA SER A 182 12.86 3.22 -17.21
C SER A 182 11.71 2.79 -16.30
N LEU A 183 11.32 3.64 -15.34
CA LEU A 183 10.22 3.33 -14.45
C LEU A 183 8.88 3.43 -15.18
N ARG A 184 8.71 4.39 -16.10
CA ARG A 184 7.52 4.47 -16.96
C ARG A 184 7.37 3.20 -17.80
N LEU A 185 8.43 2.72 -18.45
CA LEU A 185 8.44 1.48 -19.23
C LEU A 185 7.97 0.27 -18.42
N ILE A 186 8.64 0.01 -17.30
CA ILE A 186 8.34 -1.14 -16.44
C ILE A 186 6.92 -1.01 -15.85
N THR A 187 6.46 0.21 -15.57
CA THR A 187 5.08 0.44 -15.12
C THR A 187 4.07 0.09 -16.20
N LEU A 188 4.30 0.47 -17.46
CA LEU A 188 3.41 0.13 -18.58
C LEU A 188 3.31 -1.38 -18.77
N GLU A 189 4.45 -2.08 -18.75
CA GLU A 189 4.49 -3.55 -18.81
C GLU A 189 3.76 -4.19 -17.63
N ALA A 190 3.95 -3.65 -16.42
CA ALA A 190 3.26 -4.13 -15.24
C ALA A 190 1.74 -3.95 -15.35
N LEU A 191 1.27 -2.78 -15.80
CA LEU A 191 -0.15 -2.47 -16.03
C LEU A 191 -0.78 -3.41 -17.06
N LEU A 192 -0.05 -3.73 -18.13
CA LEU A 192 -0.47 -4.71 -19.12
C LEU A 192 -0.58 -6.11 -18.51
N ARG A 193 0.43 -6.55 -17.73
CA ARG A 193 0.44 -7.87 -17.10
C ARG A 193 -0.68 -8.08 -16.08
N ILE A 194 -1.10 -7.01 -15.40
CA ILE A 194 -2.24 -7.05 -14.47
C ILE A 194 -3.58 -6.74 -15.14
N GLU A 195 -3.58 -6.52 -16.46
CA GLU A 195 -4.73 -6.20 -17.28
C GLU A 195 -5.56 -5.00 -16.77
N ASP A 196 -4.89 -3.94 -16.34
CA ASP A 196 -5.55 -2.78 -15.74
C ASP A 196 -6.17 -1.85 -16.80
N THR A 197 -7.38 -2.17 -17.24
CA THR A 197 -8.11 -1.43 -18.28
C THR A 197 -8.42 0.02 -17.88
N GLU A 198 -8.46 0.35 -16.59
CA GLU A 198 -8.66 1.73 -16.12
C GLU A 198 -7.42 2.62 -16.38
N ALA A 199 -6.28 2.05 -16.78
CA ALA A 199 -5.10 2.80 -17.16
C ALA A 199 -5.17 3.38 -18.59
N ILE A 200 -6.06 2.88 -19.45
CA ILE A 200 -6.20 3.30 -20.86
C ILE A 200 -6.23 4.83 -21.05
N PRO A 201 -7.08 5.61 -20.34
CA PRO A 201 -7.10 7.08 -20.52
C PRO A 201 -5.80 7.76 -20.09
N LEU A 202 -5.07 7.19 -19.11
CA LEU A 202 -3.80 7.73 -18.66
C LEU A 202 -2.69 7.45 -19.67
N ILE A 203 -2.64 6.24 -20.23
CA ILE A 203 -1.68 5.86 -21.28
C ILE A 203 -1.94 6.66 -22.55
N ALA A 204 -3.20 6.87 -22.93
CA ALA A 204 -3.56 7.72 -24.07
C ALA A 204 -3.12 9.17 -23.89
N ARG A 205 -3.16 9.71 -22.67
CA ARG A 205 -2.61 11.03 -22.35
C ARG A 205 -1.08 11.04 -22.35
N LEU A 206 -0.44 9.97 -21.86
CA LEU A 206 1.01 9.83 -21.88
C LEU A 206 1.54 9.92 -23.33
N LEU A 207 0.93 9.21 -24.28
CA LEU A 207 1.35 9.21 -25.68
C LEU A 207 1.37 10.60 -26.34
N LYS A 208 0.47 11.51 -25.93
CA LYS A 208 0.41 12.87 -26.47
C LYS A 208 1.60 13.74 -26.06
N HIS A 209 2.24 13.41 -24.93
CA HIS A 209 3.27 14.25 -24.31
C HIS A 209 4.62 13.54 -24.17
N GLU A 210 4.67 12.23 -24.38
CA GLU A 210 5.88 11.44 -24.23
C GLU A 210 6.87 11.72 -25.36
N THR A 211 8.10 12.07 -24.99
CA THR A 211 9.17 12.37 -25.95
C THR A 211 10.10 11.18 -26.20
N ASP A 212 10.19 10.25 -25.26
CA ASP A 212 11.02 9.05 -25.40
C ASP A 212 10.38 8.06 -26.39
N PRO A 213 11.01 7.78 -27.54
CA PRO A 213 10.45 6.89 -28.55
C PRO A 213 10.23 5.47 -28.05
N LYS A 214 11.08 4.99 -27.11
CA LYS A 214 10.92 3.64 -26.54
C LYS A 214 9.68 3.58 -25.66
N VAL A 215 9.47 4.58 -24.82
CA VAL A 215 8.27 4.67 -23.97
C VAL A 215 7.02 4.78 -24.83
N ARG A 216 7.07 5.57 -25.91
CA ARG A 216 5.95 5.73 -26.83
C ARG A 216 5.56 4.41 -27.49
N ALA A 217 6.52 3.67 -28.05
CA ALA A 217 6.26 2.38 -28.68
C ALA A 217 5.62 1.36 -27.71
N VAL A 218 6.15 1.26 -26.48
CA VAL A 218 5.58 0.37 -25.46
C VAL A 218 4.20 0.83 -25.01
N ALA A 219 3.97 2.13 -24.89
CA ALA A 219 2.67 2.68 -24.53
C ALA A 219 1.61 2.45 -25.62
N GLU A 220 1.97 2.54 -26.91
CA GLU A 220 1.09 2.21 -28.04
C GLU A 220 0.68 0.73 -28.01
N ASP A 221 1.65 -0.17 -27.88
CA ASP A 221 1.40 -1.61 -27.79
C ASP A 221 0.55 -1.97 -26.56
N CYS A 222 0.86 -1.39 -25.39
CA CYS A 222 0.06 -1.58 -24.18
C CYS A 222 -1.38 -1.09 -24.36
N LEU A 223 -1.58 0.06 -24.99
CA LEU A 223 -2.91 0.63 -25.22
C LEU A 223 -3.73 -0.24 -26.18
N TYR A 224 -3.11 -0.75 -27.25
CA TYR A 224 -3.76 -1.67 -28.18
C TYR A 224 -4.21 -2.95 -27.46
N LYS A 225 -3.32 -3.59 -26.71
CA LYS A 225 -3.62 -4.83 -25.97
C LYS A 225 -4.67 -4.63 -24.88
N LEU A 226 -4.59 -3.55 -24.11
CA LEU A 226 -5.57 -3.26 -23.05
C LEU A 226 -6.97 -2.98 -23.60
N ARG A 227 -7.09 -2.34 -24.77
CA ARG A 227 -8.38 -2.19 -25.45
C ARG A 227 -8.97 -3.52 -25.89
N ALA A 228 -8.16 -4.37 -26.53
CA ALA A 228 -8.61 -5.72 -26.90
C ALA A 228 -9.08 -6.54 -25.69
N ILE A 229 -8.42 -6.39 -24.53
CA ILE A 229 -8.87 -7.01 -23.27
C ILE A 229 -10.19 -6.40 -22.78
N GLN A 230 -10.33 -5.07 -22.85
CA GLN A 230 -11.56 -4.38 -22.46
C GLN A 230 -12.75 -4.80 -23.33
N ASP A 231 -12.56 -4.89 -24.64
CA ASP A 231 -13.59 -5.30 -25.61
C ASP A 231 -14.03 -6.75 -25.35
N ARG A 232 -13.07 -7.66 -25.16
CA ARG A 232 -13.36 -9.06 -24.77
C ARG A 232 -14.16 -9.16 -23.47
N LYS A 233 -13.84 -8.32 -22.47
CA LYS A 233 -14.58 -8.25 -21.20
C LYS A 233 -16.00 -7.70 -21.41
N ALA A 234 -16.18 -6.75 -22.33
CA ALA A 234 -17.50 -6.23 -22.69
C ALA A 234 -18.36 -7.30 -23.39
N GLU A 235 -17.80 -8.01 -24.37
CA GLU A 235 -18.48 -9.10 -25.09
C GLU A 235 -18.87 -10.26 -24.16
N GLY A 236 -17.96 -10.69 -23.28
CA GLY A 236 -18.24 -11.76 -22.31
C GLY A 236 -19.39 -11.41 -21.35
N ASN A 237 -19.54 -10.14 -20.98
CA ASN A 237 -20.65 -9.68 -20.15
C ASN A 237 -21.99 -9.62 -20.90
N VAL A 238 -21.97 -9.48 -22.24
CA VAL A 238 -23.19 -9.50 -23.06
C VAL A 238 -23.75 -10.93 -23.15
N LEU A 239 -22.89 -11.94 -23.24
CA LEU A 239 -23.28 -13.35 -23.31
C LEU A 239 -23.82 -13.91 -21.98
N LEU A 240 -23.53 -13.24 -20.86
CA LEU A 240 -23.97 -13.62 -19.53
C LEU A 240 -25.10 -12.76 -18.97
N ARG A 241 -25.72 -11.89 -19.79
CA ARG A 241 -27.00 -11.31 -19.39
C ARG A 241 -28.06 -12.41 -19.52
N PRO A 242 -28.59 -12.97 -18.40
CA PRO A 242 -29.84 -13.69 -18.51
C PRO A 242 -30.84 -12.73 -19.14
N SER A 243 -31.50 -13.18 -20.20
CA SER A 243 -32.61 -12.47 -20.81
C SER A 243 -33.67 -12.28 -19.72
N ASN A 244 -33.57 -11.19 -18.97
CA ASN A 244 -34.66 -10.71 -18.14
C ASN A 244 -35.68 -10.09 -19.11
N ASP A 245 -36.27 -10.94 -19.96
CA ASP A 245 -37.56 -10.67 -20.57
C ASP A 245 -38.59 -10.74 -19.44
N THR A 246 -38.59 -9.66 -18.65
CA THR A 246 -39.66 -9.31 -17.73
C THR A 246 -40.63 -8.42 -18.49
N THR A 247 -41.10 -8.91 -19.63
CA THR A 247 -42.28 -8.37 -20.31
C THR A 247 -43.18 -9.54 -20.58
N GLY A 248 -44.18 -9.64 -19.71
CA GLY A 248 -45.18 -10.68 -19.66
C GLY A 248 -45.73 -11.04 -21.03
N GLU A 249 -45.46 -12.27 -21.43
CA GLU A 249 -46.51 -13.11 -21.95
C GLU A 249 -46.48 -14.42 -21.17
N THR A 250 -47.61 -14.68 -20.55
CA THR A 250 -48.03 -15.95 -19.96
C THR A 250 -48.03 -17.04 -21.04
N THR A 251 -46.87 -17.47 -21.51
CA THR A 251 -46.74 -18.75 -22.20
C THR A 251 -46.42 -19.78 -21.14
N LEU A 252 -47.51 -20.38 -20.67
CA LEU A 252 -47.57 -21.61 -19.91
C LEU A 252 -46.54 -22.60 -20.48
N LEU A 253 -45.38 -22.69 -19.82
CA LEU A 253 -44.64 -23.93 -19.79
C LEU A 253 -45.57 -24.93 -19.12
N ARG A 254 -46.30 -25.65 -19.97
CA ARG A 254 -47.01 -26.87 -19.60
C ARG A 254 -45.95 -27.74 -18.95
N VAL A 255 -45.97 -27.78 -17.62
CA VAL A 255 -45.36 -28.85 -16.85
C VAL A 255 -45.95 -30.11 -17.46
N ALA A 256 -45.14 -30.85 -18.22
CA ALA A 256 -45.48 -32.20 -18.62
C ALA A 256 -45.43 -33.03 -17.34
N HIS A 257 -46.56 -33.03 -16.61
CA HIS A 257 -46.93 -34.14 -15.77
C HIS A 257 -47.24 -35.32 -16.68
N ALA A 258 -46.23 -36.15 -16.86
CA ALA A 258 -46.32 -37.52 -17.35
C ALA A 258 -44.93 -38.12 -17.10
N VAL A 259 -44.71 -39.17 -16.32
CA VAL A 259 -45.56 -40.14 -15.63
C VAL A 259 -44.63 -40.72 -14.56
N ALA A 260 -45.17 -41.07 -13.40
CA ALA A 260 -44.46 -41.89 -12.43
C ALA A 260 -44.07 -43.23 -13.09
N THR A 261 -42.79 -43.53 -13.16
CA THR A 261 -42.34 -44.91 -13.13
C THR A 261 -41.13 -44.95 -12.22
N GLU A 262 -41.38 -45.52 -11.05
CA GLU A 262 -40.41 -46.09 -10.15
C GLU A 262 -39.32 -46.79 -10.97
N GLU A 263 -38.05 -46.45 -10.75
CA GLU A 263 -37.01 -47.47 -10.63
C GLU A 263 -35.72 -46.87 -10.06
N GLU A 264 -35.45 -47.33 -8.85
CA GLU A 264 -34.20 -47.25 -8.13
C GLU A 264 -33.06 -47.82 -8.98
N GLN A 265 -32.19 -46.99 -9.54
CA GLN A 265 -30.87 -47.45 -9.98
C GLN A 265 -29.78 -46.53 -9.46
N GLN A 266 -29.45 -46.78 -8.20
CA GLN A 266 -28.08 -47.13 -7.79
C GLN A 266 -26.96 -46.51 -8.64
N LEU A 267 -26.66 -45.23 -8.42
CA LEU A 267 -25.32 -44.72 -8.73
C LEU A 267 -24.35 -45.16 -7.65
N LEU A 268 -23.83 -46.36 -7.88
CA LEU A 268 -22.63 -46.98 -7.32
C LEU A 268 -21.56 -45.92 -7.00
N ARG A 269 -21.24 -45.77 -5.72
CA ARG A 269 -19.95 -45.24 -5.26
C ARG A 269 -18.96 -46.42 -5.22
N PRO A 270 -18.04 -46.58 -6.17
CA PRO A 270 -16.91 -47.48 -5.99
C PRO A 270 -15.96 -46.92 -4.91
N GLY A 271 -15.99 -47.58 -3.76
CA GLY A 271 -14.79 -48.09 -3.08
C GLY A 271 -13.80 -47.07 -2.54
N SER A 272 -13.97 -46.73 -1.26
CA SER A 272 -12.84 -46.50 -0.36
C SER A 272 -11.95 -47.74 -0.31
N GLY A 273 -10.71 -47.64 -0.78
CA GLY A 273 -9.74 -48.71 -0.62
C GLY A 273 -8.37 -48.36 -1.17
N SER A 274 -7.48 -47.87 -0.32
CA SER A 274 -6.07 -48.30 -0.31
C SER A 274 -5.37 -47.71 0.91
N GLU A 275 -5.49 -48.42 2.04
CA GLU A 275 -4.37 -48.58 2.97
C GLU A 275 -3.16 -49.13 2.21
N ARG A 276 -1.96 -48.60 2.51
CA ARG A 276 -0.65 -49.24 2.43
C ARG A 276 0.32 -48.26 3.12
N SER A 277 0.62 -48.51 4.39
CA SER A 277 1.75 -49.32 4.89
C SER A 277 3.06 -48.56 4.78
#